data_AF-A0A455B508-F1
#
_entry.id   AF-A0A455B508-F1
#
_cell.length_a   1.000
_cell.length_b   1.000
_cell.length_c   1.000
_cell.angle_alpha   90.00
_cell.angle_beta   90.00
_cell.angle_gamma   90.00
#
_symmetry.space_group_name_H-M   'P 1'
#
loop_
_entity.id
_entity.type
_entity.pdbx_description
1 polymer ?
#
loop_
_entity_poly.entity_id
_entity_poly.type
_entity_poly.pdbx_seq_one_letter_code
_entity_poly.pdbx_strand_id
1 'polypeptide(L)'
;MSCRDRTQEFLSACKSLQSRQNGIQTNKPTLRAVRQRSEFTLMAKRIGKDLSNTFAKLEKLTILAKRKSLFDDKAVEIEELTYIIKQDINSLNKQIAQLQDFVRAKGSQSGRHLQTHSNTIVVSLQSKLASMSNDFKSVLEVRTENLKQQRSRREQFSRAPVSALPLAPNHLGGGPVVLGAESRASGDVAIDMMDSRTSQQLQLIDEQDSYIQSRADTMQNIESTIVELGSIFQQLAHMVKEQEETIQR
;
A
#
# COMPACT_ATOMS: atom_id res chain seq x y z
N MET A 1 -30.54 -0.43 43.29
CA MET A 1 -30.47 -1.86 43.67
C MET A 1 -29.00 -2.23 43.83
N SER A 2 -28.60 -2.78 44.98
CA SER A 2 -27.21 -3.13 45.27
C SER A 2 -26.83 -4.46 44.62
N CYS A 3 -25.80 -4.46 43.79
CA CYS A 3 -25.26 -5.65 43.13
C CYS A 3 -24.58 -6.52 44.20
N ARG A 4 -25.23 -7.61 44.64
CA ARG A 4 -24.61 -8.58 45.57
C ARG A 4 -23.56 -9.39 44.83
N ASP A 5 -22.30 -9.29 45.27
CA ASP A 5 -21.21 -10.15 44.80
C ASP A 5 -21.38 -11.56 45.37
N ARG A 6 -21.73 -12.52 44.49
CA ARG A 6 -21.94 -13.94 44.83
C ARG A 6 -20.78 -14.83 44.39
N THR A 7 -19.62 -14.23 44.05
CA THR A 7 -18.44 -14.97 43.59
C THR A 7 -17.99 -16.00 44.63
N GLN A 8 -18.06 -15.66 45.92
CA GLN A 8 -17.70 -16.57 47.02
C GLN A 8 -18.66 -17.76 47.18
N GLU A 9 -19.97 -17.55 47.01
CA GLU A 9 -20.96 -18.64 47.02
C GLU A 9 -20.69 -19.62 45.88
N PHE A 10 -20.40 -19.09 44.69
CA PHE A 10 -20.07 -19.89 43.52
C PHE A 10 -18.78 -20.71 43.71
N LEU A 11 -17.71 -20.09 44.19
CA LEU A 11 -16.44 -20.77 44.46
C LEU A 11 -16.59 -21.89 45.50
N SER A 12 -17.39 -21.67 46.53
CA SER A 12 -17.68 -22.65 47.57
C SER A 12 -18.49 -23.84 47.02
N ALA A 13 -19.48 -23.57 46.16
CA ALA A 13 -20.26 -24.59 45.47
C ALA A 13 -19.38 -25.45 44.53
N CYS A 14 -18.48 -24.84 43.76
CA CYS A 14 -17.54 -25.55 42.90
C CYS A 14 -16.62 -26.50 43.68
N LYS A 15 -16.02 -26.02 44.78
CA LYS A 15 -15.15 -26.84 45.64
C LYS A 15 -15.91 -28.03 46.26
N SER A 16 -17.15 -27.81 46.69
CA SER A 16 -18.02 -28.87 47.23
C SER A 16 -18.34 -29.94 46.19
N LEU A 17 -18.64 -29.53 44.95
CA LEU A 17 -18.92 -30.45 43.85
C LEU A 17 -17.70 -31.29 43.45
N GLN A 18 -16.52 -30.67 43.46
CA GLN A 18 -15.26 -31.32 43.09
C GLN A 18 -14.83 -32.36 44.14
N SER A 19 -15.03 -32.07 45.43
CA SER A 19 -14.78 -33.01 46.52
C SER A 19 -15.69 -34.26 46.43
N ARG A 20 -16.93 -34.08 45.97
CA ARG A 20 -17.90 -35.17 45.76
C ARG A 20 -17.59 -36.07 44.56
N GLN A 21 -16.74 -35.64 43.62
CA GLN A 21 -16.48 -36.36 42.36
C GLN A 21 -15.19 -37.20 42.38
N ASN A 22 -14.60 -37.44 43.55
CA ASN A 22 -13.34 -38.17 43.78
C ASN A 22 -13.32 -39.68 43.39
N GLY A 23 -14.20 -40.14 42.49
CA GLY A 23 -14.27 -41.55 42.10
C GLY A 23 -14.61 -41.85 40.64
N ILE A 24 -14.90 -40.85 39.80
CA ILE A 24 -15.22 -41.10 38.38
C ILE A 24 -14.18 -40.39 37.52
N GLN A 25 -13.15 -41.14 37.13
CA GLN A 25 -12.27 -40.78 36.03
C GLN A 25 -13.12 -40.70 34.75
N THR A 26 -13.68 -39.52 34.50
CA THR A 26 -14.21 -39.22 33.18
C THR A 26 -12.99 -39.02 32.27
N ASN A 27 -12.86 -39.93 31.29
CA ASN A 27 -11.97 -39.79 30.15
C ASN A 27 -11.93 -38.34 29.67
N LYS A 28 -10.77 -37.86 29.22
CA LYS A 28 -10.50 -36.46 28.83
C LYS A 28 -10.77 -36.19 27.33
N PRO A 29 -11.99 -35.90 26.86
CA PRO A 29 -12.21 -35.26 25.56
C PRO A 29 -11.98 -33.73 25.64
N THR A 30 -11.91 -33.16 26.85
CA THR A 30 -11.78 -31.70 27.07
C THR A 30 -10.45 -31.11 26.60
N LEU A 31 -9.34 -31.84 26.68
CA LEU A 31 -8.03 -31.34 26.24
C LEU A 31 -7.94 -31.14 24.72
N ARG A 32 -8.62 -31.99 23.92
CA ARG A 32 -8.63 -31.85 22.45
C ARG A 32 -9.44 -30.63 22.02
N ALA A 33 -10.62 -30.42 22.62
CA ALA A 33 -11.45 -29.25 22.34
C ALA A 33 -10.75 -27.94 22.72
N VAL A 34 -10.03 -27.90 23.86
CA VAL A 34 -9.25 -26.72 24.28
C VAL A 34 -8.03 -26.48 23.37
N ARG A 35 -7.29 -27.52 22.98
CA ARG A 35 -6.15 -27.38 22.04
C ARG A 35 -6.59 -26.86 20.68
N GLN A 36 -7.67 -27.38 20.11
CA GLN A 36 -8.14 -26.92 18.81
C GLN A 36 -8.78 -25.52 18.87
N ARG A 37 -9.31 -25.11 20.04
CA ARG A 37 -9.74 -23.72 20.29
C ARG A 37 -8.53 -22.78 20.32
N SER A 38 -7.36 -23.27 20.75
CA SER A 38 -6.12 -22.51 20.70
C SER A 38 -5.64 -22.22 19.29
N GLU A 39 -5.80 -23.14 18.32
CA GLU A 39 -5.23 -22.93 16.97
C GLU A 39 -5.96 -21.86 16.16
N PHE A 40 -7.30 -21.91 16.08
CA PHE A 40 -8.09 -20.85 15.46
C PHE A 40 -7.80 -19.49 16.11
N THR A 41 -7.83 -19.44 17.44
CA THR A 41 -7.58 -18.20 18.18
C THR A 41 -6.16 -17.69 17.97
N LEU A 42 -5.16 -18.56 17.85
CA LEU A 42 -3.78 -18.17 17.58
C LEU A 42 -3.61 -17.60 16.17
N MET A 43 -4.22 -18.25 15.15
CA MET A 43 -4.23 -17.73 13.78
C MET A 43 -4.95 -16.39 13.70
N ALA A 44 -6.16 -16.29 14.26
CA ALA A 44 -6.91 -15.03 14.29
C ALA A 44 -6.14 -13.90 15.00
N LYS A 45 -5.43 -14.22 16.10
CA LYS A 45 -4.57 -13.25 16.81
C LYS A 45 -3.39 -12.80 15.95
N ARG A 46 -2.75 -13.71 15.21
CA ARG A 46 -1.65 -13.37 14.30
C ARG A 46 -2.15 -12.45 13.18
N ILE A 47 -3.23 -12.83 12.51
CA ILE A 47 -3.85 -12.01 11.45
C ILE A 47 -4.21 -10.62 11.99
N GLY A 48 -4.80 -10.55 13.18
CA GLY A 48 -5.12 -9.27 13.83
C GLY A 48 -3.89 -8.39 14.06
N LYS A 49 -2.76 -8.97 14.47
CA LYS A 49 -1.48 -8.24 14.65
C LYS A 49 -0.92 -7.76 13.32
N ASP A 50 -0.89 -8.63 12.31
CA ASP A 50 -0.37 -8.30 10.98
C ASP A 50 -1.21 -7.19 10.32
N LEU A 51 -2.52 -7.23 10.53
CA LEU A 51 -3.46 -6.20 10.11
C LEU A 51 -3.18 -4.85 10.80
N SER A 52 -2.98 -4.82 12.12
CA SER A 52 -2.57 -3.59 12.81
C SER A 52 -1.23 -3.05 12.33
N ASN A 53 -0.24 -3.91 12.11
CA ASN A 53 1.06 -3.51 11.58
C ASN A 53 0.93 -2.91 10.17
N THR A 54 0.09 -3.49 9.31
CA THR A 54 -0.13 -3.01 7.95
C THR A 54 -0.88 -1.68 7.94
N PHE A 55 -1.84 -1.48 8.85
CA PHE A 55 -2.51 -0.18 9.04
C PHE A 55 -1.51 0.92 9.41
N ALA A 56 -0.55 0.65 10.30
CA ALA A 56 0.47 1.63 10.65
C ALA A 56 1.37 2.01 9.45
N LYS A 57 1.73 1.03 8.61
CA LYS A 57 2.46 1.31 7.35
C LYS A 57 1.62 2.13 6.39
N LEU A 58 0.33 1.82 6.26
CA LEU A 58 -0.61 2.54 5.41
C LEU A 58 -0.82 3.98 5.88
N GLU A 59 -0.89 4.22 7.19
CA GLU A 59 -0.95 5.58 7.76
C GLU A 59 0.31 6.37 7.39
N LYS A 60 1.49 5.77 7.54
CA LYS A 60 2.75 6.39 7.11
C LYS A 60 2.76 6.71 5.61
N LEU A 61 2.32 5.77 4.76
CA LEU A 61 2.19 5.99 3.32
C LEU A 61 1.19 7.12 3.02
N THR A 62 0.08 7.19 3.74
CA THR A 62 -0.93 8.25 3.61
C THR A 62 -0.35 9.62 3.87
N ILE A 63 0.47 9.75 4.92
CA ILE A 63 1.17 11.00 5.26
C ILE A 63 2.11 11.40 4.12
N LEU A 64 2.91 10.45 3.61
CA LEU A 64 3.85 10.71 2.51
C LEU A 64 3.13 11.07 1.20
N ALA A 65 2.10 10.34 0.82
CA ALA A 65 1.33 10.58 -0.40
C ALA A 65 0.59 11.92 -0.39
N LYS A 66 0.20 12.43 0.78
CA LYS A 66 -0.46 13.74 0.93
C LYS A 66 0.51 14.92 0.96
N ARG A 67 1.82 14.72 1.18
CA ARG A 67 2.81 15.80 1.15
C ARG A 67 2.98 16.29 -0.30
N LYS A 68 2.59 17.54 -0.55
CA LYS A 68 2.64 18.18 -1.88
C LYS A 68 3.99 18.87 -2.20
N SER A 69 5.07 18.51 -1.50
CA SER A 69 6.37 19.17 -1.70
C SER A 69 7.06 18.60 -2.94
N LEU A 70 7.40 19.48 -3.90
CA LEU A 70 8.11 19.13 -5.13
C LEU A 70 9.57 18.71 -4.89
N PHE A 71 10.15 19.14 -3.77
CA PHE A 71 11.58 19.00 -3.45
C PHE A 71 11.88 17.95 -2.37
N ASP A 72 10.83 17.43 -1.71
CA ASP A 72 10.91 16.40 -0.68
C ASP A 72 9.97 15.23 -1.06
N ASP A 73 9.93 14.92 -2.36
CA ASP A 73 9.17 13.78 -2.87
C ASP A 73 9.95 12.50 -2.58
N LYS A 74 9.59 11.82 -1.50
CA LYS A 74 10.19 10.55 -1.09
C LYS A 74 9.67 9.40 -1.94
N ALA A 75 9.89 9.46 -3.24
CA ALA A 75 9.35 8.51 -4.22
C ALA A 75 9.75 7.06 -3.91
N VAL A 76 11.02 6.84 -3.54
CA VAL A 76 11.52 5.50 -3.15
C VAL A 76 10.79 4.96 -1.92
N GLU A 77 10.66 5.75 -0.86
CA GLU A 77 9.97 5.33 0.37
C GLU A 77 8.48 5.04 0.12
N ILE A 78 7.84 5.79 -0.78
CA ILE A 78 6.45 5.57 -1.21
C ILE A 78 6.34 4.24 -1.98
N GLU A 79 7.27 3.97 -2.89
CA GLU A 79 7.26 2.75 -3.70
C GLU A 79 7.55 1.50 -2.85
N GLU A 80 8.51 1.57 -1.94
CA GLU A 80 8.80 0.51 -0.96
C GLU A 80 7.59 0.23 -0.06
N LEU A 81 6.97 1.27 0.52
CA LEU A 81 5.79 1.10 1.36
C LEU A 81 4.60 0.55 0.56
N THR A 82 4.43 0.99 -0.68
CA THR A 82 3.39 0.46 -1.59
C THR A 82 3.61 -1.03 -1.83
N TYR A 83 4.86 -1.45 -2.11
CA TYR A 83 5.19 -2.85 -2.32
C TYR A 83 4.97 -3.71 -1.06
N ILE A 84 5.42 -3.24 0.11
CA ILE A 84 5.26 -3.95 1.39
C ILE A 84 3.77 -4.09 1.72
N ILE A 85 2.98 -3.01 1.62
CA ILE A 85 1.54 -3.05 1.91
C ILE A 85 0.81 -3.96 0.93
N LYS A 86 1.17 -3.92 -0.37
CA LYS A 86 0.64 -4.85 -1.38
C LYS A 86 0.89 -6.31 -0.97
N GLN A 87 2.11 -6.65 -0.55
CA GLN A 87 2.44 -8.01 -0.12
C GLN A 87 1.69 -8.40 1.17
N ASP A 88 1.61 -7.49 2.14
CA ASP A 88 0.93 -7.70 3.41
C ASP A 88 -0.57 -7.95 3.20
N ILE A 89 -1.25 -7.14 2.37
CA ILE A 89 -2.68 -7.32 2.03
C ILE A 89 -2.93 -8.67 1.37
N ASN A 90 -2.07 -9.06 0.42
CA ASN A 90 -2.17 -10.38 -0.24
C ASN A 90 -1.97 -11.53 0.75
N SER A 91 -1.01 -11.40 1.66
CA SER A 91 -0.76 -12.38 2.73
C SER A 91 -1.95 -12.47 3.69
N LEU A 92 -2.47 -11.33 4.14
CA LEU A 92 -3.65 -11.25 5.01
C LEU A 92 -4.88 -11.88 4.36
N ASN A 93 -5.12 -11.62 3.09
CA ASN A 93 -6.23 -12.20 2.34
C ASN A 93 -6.14 -13.74 2.30
N LYS A 94 -4.95 -14.28 1.99
CA LYS A 94 -4.70 -15.73 2.00
C LYS A 94 -4.88 -16.35 3.39
N GLN A 95 -4.36 -15.71 4.44
CA GLN A 95 -4.50 -16.20 5.81
C GLN A 95 -5.96 -16.18 6.29
N ILE A 96 -6.74 -15.17 5.90
CA ILE A 96 -8.17 -15.09 6.21
C ILE A 96 -8.96 -16.17 5.46
N ALA A 97 -8.63 -16.43 4.19
CA ALA A 97 -9.25 -17.52 3.43
C ALA A 97 -8.99 -18.89 4.09
N GLN A 98 -7.74 -19.15 4.50
CA GLN A 98 -7.40 -20.37 5.25
C GLN A 98 -8.14 -20.46 6.59
N LEU A 99 -8.29 -19.35 7.30
CA LEU A 99 -9.05 -19.30 8.54
C LEU A 99 -10.53 -19.63 8.31
N GLN A 100 -11.11 -19.13 7.21
CA GLN A 100 -12.49 -19.43 6.82
C GLN A 100 -12.67 -20.92 6.46
N ASP A 101 -11.73 -21.49 5.70
CA ASP A 101 -11.73 -22.92 5.37
C ASP A 101 -11.63 -23.81 6.61
N PHE A 102 -10.80 -23.40 7.59
CA PHE A 102 -10.72 -24.08 8.88
C PHE A 102 -12.06 -24.08 9.62
N VAL A 103 -12.78 -22.96 9.61
CA VAL A 103 -14.10 -22.84 10.24
C VAL A 103 -15.16 -23.66 9.49
N ARG A 104 -15.10 -23.71 8.15
CA ARG A 104 -15.98 -24.57 7.33
C ARG A 104 -15.76 -26.05 7.60
N ALA A 105 -14.51 -26.52 7.55
CA ALA A 105 -14.16 -27.92 7.78
C ALA A 105 -14.60 -28.42 9.16
N LYS A 106 -14.64 -27.53 10.15
CA LYS A 106 -14.99 -27.86 11.53
C LYS A 106 -16.47 -27.66 11.90
N GLY A 107 -17.26 -27.06 11.00
CA GLY A 107 -18.67 -26.72 11.24
C GLY A 107 -19.59 -27.92 11.48
N SER A 108 -19.19 -29.12 11.05
CA SER A 108 -19.97 -30.35 11.27
C SER A 108 -19.84 -30.94 12.68
N GLN A 109 -18.78 -30.56 13.44
CA GLN A 109 -18.41 -31.21 14.71
C GLN A 109 -18.44 -30.25 15.93
N SER A 110 -18.64 -28.93 15.71
CA SER A 110 -18.62 -27.93 16.80
C SER A 110 -20.02 -27.42 17.15
N GLY A 111 -20.25 -27.11 18.44
CA GLY A 111 -21.52 -26.54 18.90
C GLY A 111 -21.81 -25.18 18.27
N ARG A 112 -23.10 -24.89 17.98
CA ARG A 112 -23.59 -23.67 17.30
C ARG A 112 -22.88 -22.39 17.74
N HIS A 113 -22.82 -22.13 19.06
CA HIS A 113 -22.25 -20.90 19.59
C HIS A 113 -20.76 -20.69 19.23
N LEU A 114 -19.97 -21.77 19.19
CA LEU A 114 -18.56 -21.70 18.82
C LEU A 114 -18.38 -21.41 17.33
N GLN A 115 -19.25 -21.97 16.51
CA GLN A 115 -19.28 -21.72 15.07
C GLN A 115 -19.65 -20.26 14.79
N THR A 116 -20.73 -19.75 15.41
CA THR A 116 -21.15 -18.36 15.28
C THR A 116 -20.02 -17.40 15.67
N HIS A 117 -19.38 -17.62 16.82
CA HIS A 117 -18.26 -16.78 17.23
C HIS A 117 -17.10 -16.79 16.22
N SER A 118 -16.71 -17.97 15.72
CA SER A 118 -15.61 -18.10 14.76
C SER A 118 -15.94 -17.39 13.44
N ASN A 119 -17.17 -17.54 12.95
CA ASN A 119 -17.66 -16.81 11.77
C ASN A 119 -17.66 -15.29 11.99
N THR A 120 -18.16 -14.80 13.14
CA THR A 120 -18.14 -13.36 13.44
C THR A 120 -16.73 -12.78 13.43
N ILE A 121 -15.74 -13.53 13.94
CA ILE A 121 -14.34 -13.10 13.90
C ILE A 121 -13.81 -13.03 12.46
N VAL A 122 -14.11 -14.02 11.62
CA VAL A 122 -13.71 -14.02 10.20
C VAL A 122 -14.32 -12.82 9.47
N VAL A 123 -15.63 -12.59 9.60
CA VAL A 123 -16.30 -11.41 9.00
C VAL A 123 -15.69 -10.10 9.50
N SER A 124 -15.38 -9.99 10.80
CA SER A 124 -14.74 -8.79 11.35
C SER A 124 -13.35 -8.55 10.75
N LEU A 125 -12.54 -9.60 10.58
CA LEU A 125 -11.23 -9.50 9.96
C LEU A 125 -11.34 -9.14 8.46
N GLN A 126 -12.31 -9.72 7.75
CA GLN A 126 -12.59 -9.40 6.34
C GLN A 126 -13.01 -7.95 6.17
N SER A 127 -13.93 -7.46 7.00
CA SER A 127 -14.37 -6.06 6.98
C SER A 127 -13.19 -5.09 7.21
N LYS A 128 -12.32 -5.41 8.18
CA LYS A 128 -11.11 -4.60 8.43
C LYS A 128 -10.13 -4.64 7.25
N LEU A 129 -9.90 -5.80 6.63
CA LEU A 129 -9.04 -5.92 5.45
C LEU A 129 -9.62 -5.16 4.24
N ALA A 130 -10.94 -5.23 4.06
CA ALA A 130 -11.62 -4.48 3.01
C ALA A 130 -11.48 -2.96 3.21
N SER A 131 -11.68 -2.47 4.45
CA SER A 131 -11.44 -1.06 4.79
C SER A 131 -10.00 -0.65 4.51
N MET A 132 -9.02 -1.43 4.95
CA MET A 132 -7.59 -1.16 4.69
C MET A 132 -7.28 -1.11 3.19
N SER A 133 -7.82 -2.05 2.42
CA SER A 133 -7.60 -2.11 0.98
C SER A 133 -8.22 -0.90 0.28
N ASN A 134 -9.34 -0.38 0.79
CA ASN A 134 -10.00 0.80 0.24
C ASN A 134 -9.20 2.07 0.55
N ASP A 135 -8.75 2.22 1.80
CA ASP A 135 -7.89 3.32 2.20
C ASP A 135 -6.58 3.32 1.39
N PHE A 136 -5.98 2.14 1.18
CA PHE A 136 -4.79 1.98 0.33
C PHE A 136 -5.05 2.40 -1.11
N LYS A 137 -6.16 1.97 -1.71
CA LYS A 137 -6.58 2.41 -3.05
C LYS A 137 -6.73 3.93 -3.12
N SER A 138 -7.40 4.57 -2.17
CA SER A 138 -7.56 6.02 -2.14
C SER A 138 -6.23 6.77 -2.01
N VAL A 139 -5.29 6.23 -1.24
CA VAL A 139 -3.94 6.82 -1.11
C VAL A 139 -3.16 6.72 -2.43
N LEU A 140 -3.27 5.58 -3.12
CA LEU A 140 -2.67 5.38 -4.44
C LEU A 140 -3.27 6.33 -5.49
N GLU A 141 -4.59 6.52 -5.49
CA GLU A 141 -5.26 7.49 -6.37
C GLU A 141 -4.77 8.92 -6.14
N VAL A 142 -4.61 9.34 -4.87
CA VAL A 142 -4.01 10.64 -4.53
C VAL A 142 -2.57 10.76 -5.05
N ARG A 143 -1.78 9.68 -4.95
CA ARG A 143 -0.40 9.67 -5.47
C ARG A 143 -0.37 9.81 -7.00
N THR A 144 -1.22 9.07 -7.71
CA THR A 144 -1.35 9.18 -9.18
C THR A 144 -1.71 10.59 -9.61
N GLU A 145 -2.68 11.22 -8.94
CA GLU A 145 -3.09 12.59 -9.22
C GLU A 145 -1.95 13.60 -8.93
N ASN A 146 -1.20 13.42 -7.85
CA ASN A 146 -0.04 14.26 -7.55
C ASN A 146 1.06 14.14 -8.63
N LEU A 147 1.37 12.93 -9.11
CA LEU A 147 2.32 12.72 -10.22
C LEU A 147 1.84 13.42 -11.49
N LYS A 148 0.55 13.31 -11.81
CA LYS A 148 -0.06 13.95 -12.98
C LYS A 148 0.00 15.47 -12.90
N GLN A 149 -0.32 16.06 -11.74
CA GLN A 149 -0.22 17.50 -11.52
C GLN A 149 1.22 17.99 -11.65
N GLN A 150 2.19 17.23 -11.14
CA GLN A 150 3.59 17.61 -11.26
C GLN A 150 4.11 17.51 -12.69
N ARG A 151 3.70 16.48 -13.45
CA ARG A 151 3.97 16.37 -14.88
C ARG A 151 3.36 17.56 -15.63
N SER A 152 2.09 17.90 -15.36
CA SER A 152 1.41 19.01 -16.02
C SER A 152 2.07 20.36 -15.75
N ARG A 153 2.43 20.64 -14.49
CA ARG A 153 3.19 21.85 -14.14
C ARG A 153 4.54 21.87 -14.83
N ARG A 154 5.25 20.75 -14.84
CA ARG A 154 6.54 20.67 -15.56
C ARG A 154 6.35 20.97 -17.03
N GLU A 155 5.41 20.34 -17.72
CA GLU A 155 5.12 20.62 -19.14
C GLU A 155 4.75 22.09 -19.39
N GLN A 156 4.11 22.78 -18.45
CA GLN A 156 3.81 24.21 -18.54
C GLN A 156 5.04 25.11 -18.37
N PHE A 157 6.01 24.74 -17.52
CA PHE A 157 7.19 25.55 -17.21
C PHE A 157 8.47 25.12 -17.96
N SER A 158 8.55 23.87 -18.43
CA SER A 158 9.66 23.32 -19.22
C SER A 158 9.48 23.57 -20.72
N ARG A 159 8.28 23.94 -21.16
CA ARG A 159 7.97 24.37 -22.53
C ARG A 159 8.21 25.87 -22.73
N ALA A 160 9.19 26.44 -22.03
CA ALA A 160 9.75 27.73 -22.39
C ALA A 160 10.58 27.55 -23.69
N PRO A 161 10.45 28.42 -24.70
CA PRO A 161 11.09 28.23 -25.98
C PRO A 161 12.60 28.42 -25.81
N VAL A 162 13.37 27.35 -25.88
CA VAL A 162 14.80 27.44 -26.22
C VAL A 162 15.03 27.92 -27.67
N SER A 163 13.95 28.24 -28.40
CA SER A 163 13.98 28.80 -29.76
C SER A 163 14.01 30.32 -29.84
N ALA A 164 14.25 31.05 -28.75
CA ALA A 164 14.37 32.51 -28.81
C ALA A 164 15.53 33.06 -27.97
N LEU A 165 16.75 32.60 -28.26
CA LEU A 165 17.88 33.53 -28.23
C LEU A 165 17.95 34.17 -29.62
N PRO A 166 17.41 35.37 -29.83
CA PRO A 166 17.74 36.10 -31.05
C PRO A 166 19.24 36.35 -30.99
N LEU A 167 19.99 35.80 -31.95
CA LEU A 167 21.27 36.38 -32.35
C LEU A 167 20.98 37.86 -32.57
N ALA A 168 21.50 38.72 -31.69
CA ALA A 168 21.42 40.15 -31.88
C ALA A 168 22.06 40.50 -33.23
N PRO A 169 21.34 41.10 -34.19
CA PRO A 169 21.98 41.72 -35.34
C PRO A 169 22.66 42.98 -34.81
N ASN A 170 23.97 42.99 -34.85
CA ASN A 170 24.78 44.18 -34.56
C ASN A 170 24.41 45.27 -35.59
N HIS A 171 23.46 46.13 -35.25
CA HIS A 171 23.04 47.27 -36.05
C HIS A 171 23.82 48.50 -35.59
N LEU A 172 25.08 48.63 -36.02
CA LEU A 172 25.73 49.94 -36.02
C LEU A 172 26.45 50.14 -37.35
N GLY A 173 25.77 50.86 -38.24
CA GLY A 173 26.35 51.94 -39.03
C GLY A 173 27.21 51.56 -40.25
N GLY A 174 26.68 51.89 -41.43
CA GLY A 174 27.47 52.32 -42.59
C GLY A 174 27.93 51.21 -43.54
N GLY A 175 27.53 51.31 -44.81
CA GLY A 175 28.13 50.53 -45.90
C GLY A 175 29.58 50.96 -46.21
N PRO A 176 30.20 50.54 -47.34
CA PRO A 176 29.63 49.80 -48.47
C PRO A 176 30.37 48.47 -48.80
N VAL A 177 29.73 47.71 -49.68
CA VAL A 177 30.25 46.58 -50.44
C VAL A 177 31.66 46.81 -50.98
N VAL A 178 32.58 45.90 -50.68
CA VAL A 178 33.78 45.63 -51.50
C VAL A 178 33.96 44.11 -51.61
N LEU A 179 33.76 43.61 -52.84
CA LEU A 179 34.19 42.29 -53.29
C LEU A 179 35.71 42.30 -53.49
N GLY A 180 36.44 41.33 -52.95
CA GLY A 180 37.84 41.11 -53.35
C GLY A 180 38.70 40.26 -52.42
N ALA A 181 38.98 39.04 -52.87
CA ALA A 181 40.26 38.31 -52.80
C ALA A 181 40.90 37.89 -51.45
N GLU A 182 40.95 36.56 -51.30
CA GLU A 182 42.10 35.71 -50.96
C GLU A 182 42.84 35.78 -49.60
N SER A 183 42.83 34.61 -48.94
CA SER A 183 43.92 33.95 -48.22
C SER A 183 44.59 34.67 -47.04
N ARG A 184 44.42 34.10 -45.83
CA ARG A 184 45.55 33.63 -45.01
C ARG A 184 45.15 32.88 -43.73
N ALA A 185 45.81 31.74 -43.55
CA ALA A 185 45.88 31.00 -42.30
C ALA A 185 46.44 31.85 -41.16
N SER A 186 45.78 31.85 -40.01
CA SER A 186 46.36 32.13 -38.71
C SER A 186 45.48 31.46 -37.67
N GLY A 187 46.11 30.61 -36.85
CA GLY A 187 45.43 29.83 -35.82
C GLY A 187 44.76 30.73 -34.81
N ASP A 188 43.44 30.76 -34.88
CA ASP A 188 42.59 31.28 -33.82
C ASP A 188 42.27 30.10 -32.90
N VAL A 189 42.77 30.15 -31.67
CA VAL A 189 42.30 29.28 -30.58
C VAL A 189 40.89 29.75 -30.24
N ALA A 190 39.93 29.35 -31.08
CA ALA A 190 38.52 29.45 -30.79
C ALA A 190 38.29 28.68 -29.49
N ILE A 191 38.09 29.44 -28.41
CA ILE A 191 37.63 28.91 -27.13
C ILE A 191 36.36 28.12 -27.44
N ASP A 192 36.45 26.81 -27.26
CA ASP A 192 35.37 25.84 -27.43
C ASP A 192 34.32 25.96 -26.29
N MET A 193 33.75 27.16 -26.18
CA MET A 193 32.63 27.47 -25.28
C MET A 193 31.29 27.02 -25.86
N MET A 194 31.24 26.66 -27.15
CA MET A 194 30.02 26.22 -27.82
C MET A 194 29.81 24.71 -27.65
N ASP A 195 30.86 23.88 -27.70
CA ASP A 195 30.73 22.44 -27.44
C ASP A 195 30.58 22.17 -25.93
N SER A 196 31.27 22.94 -25.07
CA SER A 196 31.12 22.86 -23.61
C SER A 196 29.71 23.23 -23.10
N ARG A 197 28.99 24.13 -23.80
CA ARG A 197 27.59 24.50 -23.47
C ARG A 197 26.59 23.50 -24.04
N THR A 198 26.83 23.00 -25.25
CA THR A 198 25.98 21.99 -25.89
C THR A 198 26.02 20.67 -25.13
N SER A 199 27.22 20.24 -24.70
CA SER A 199 27.41 19.04 -23.87
C SER A 199 26.76 19.16 -22.50
N GLN A 200 26.87 20.32 -21.81
CA GLN A 200 26.14 20.57 -20.56
C GLN A 200 24.62 20.58 -20.75
N GLN A 201 24.12 21.08 -21.88
CA GLN A 201 22.69 21.10 -22.17
C GLN A 201 22.15 19.69 -22.46
N LEU A 202 22.91 18.84 -23.16
CA LEU A 202 22.58 17.43 -23.38
C LEU A 202 22.54 16.64 -22.07
N GLN A 203 23.47 16.89 -21.16
CA GLN A 203 23.52 16.22 -19.85
C GLN A 203 22.30 16.58 -18.97
N LEU A 204 21.85 17.84 -19.03
CA LEU A 204 20.64 18.32 -18.34
C LEU A 204 19.33 17.78 -18.94
N ILE A 205 19.34 17.34 -20.21
CA ILE A 205 18.20 16.70 -20.87
C ILE A 205 18.12 15.23 -20.47
N ASP A 206 19.26 14.54 -20.41
CA ASP A 206 19.33 13.11 -20.05
C ASP A 206 18.90 12.83 -18.59
N GLU A 207 19.36 13.65 -17.63
CA GLU A 207 18.87 13.59 -16.24
C GLU A 207 17.37 13.86 -16.14
N GLN A 208 16.86 14.73 -17.01
CA GLN A 208 15.45 15.09 -17.04
C GLN A 208 14.55 13.98 -17.60
N ASP A 209 15.03 13.24 -18.59
CA ASP A 209 14.32 12.13 -19.22
C ASP A 209 14.31 10.90 -18.31
N SER A 210 15.42 10.59 -17.64
CA SER A 210 15.50 9.52 -16.63
C SER A 210 14.45 9.69 -15.53
N TYR A 211 14.26 10.92 -15.04
CA TYR A 211 13.23 11.24 -14.05
C TYR A 211 11.79 11.08 -14.58
N ILE A 212 11.54 11.38 -15.86
CA ILE A 212 10.21 11.19 -16.48
C ILE A 212 9.91 9.70 -16.60
N GLN A 213 10.87 8.92 -17.08
CA GLN A 213 10.77 7.48 -17.25
C GLN A 213 10.43 6.81 -15.92
N SER A 214 11.23 7.08 -14.88
CA SER A 214 11.01 6.52 -13.53
C SER A 214 9.60 6.80 -13.00
N ARG A 215 9.05 7.99 -13.26
CA ARG A 215 7.69 8.32 -12.83
C ARG A 215 6.59 7.68 -13.64
N ALA A 216 6.80 7.51 -14.95
CA ALA A 216 5.86 6.76 -15.78
C ALA A 216 5.78 5.31 -15.29
N ASP A 217 6.92 4.71 -14.97
CA ASP A 217 7.01 3.35 -14.42
C ASP A 217 6.31 3.27 -13.05
N THR A 218 6.56 4.22 -12.14
CA THR A 218 5.86 4.28 -10.86
C THR A 218 4.33 4.39 -11.05
N MET A 219 3.87 5.21 -11.99
CA MET A 219 2.43 5.38 -12.25
C MET A 219 1.81 4.07 -12.74
N GLN A 220 2.48 3.36 -13.65
CA GLN A 220 2.03 2.06 -14.15
C GLN A 220 2.01 0.99 -13.04
N ASN A 221 3.02 0.97 -12.16
CA ASN A 221 3.08 0.09 -11.00
C ASN A 221 1.90 0.32 -10.03
N ILE A 222 1.55 1.60 -9.82
CA ILE A 222 0.40 1.98 -8.99
C ILE A 222 -0.90 1.54 -9.64
N GLU A 223 -1.10 1.79 -10.94
CA GLU A 223 -2.30 1.37 -11.67
C GLU A 223 -2.49 -0.15 -11.65
N SER A 224 -1.42 -0.92 -11.88
CA SER A 224 -1.44 -2.38 -11.76
C SER A 224 -1.85 -2.82 -10.35
N THR A 225 -1.34 -2.15 -9.32
CA THR A 225 -1.70 -2.45 -7.92
C THR A 225 -3.17 -2.14 -7.62
N ILE A 226 -3.72 -1.05 -8.16
CA ILE A 226 -5.15 -0.70 -8.01
C ILE A 226 -6.04 -1.77 -8.66
N VAL A 227 -5.67 -2.27 -9.85
CA VAL A 227 -6.41 -3.34 -10.54
C VAL A 227 -6.37 -4.64 -9.73
N GLU A 228 -5.19 -5.00 -9.20
CA GLU A 228 -5.04 -6.19 -8.34
C GLU A 228 -5.89 -6.10 -7.07
N LEU A 229 -5.94 -4.94 -6.41
CA LEU A 229 -6.83 -4.72 -5.25
C LEU A 229 -8.29 -4.96 -5.62
N GLY A 230 -8.70 -4.61 -6.85
CA GLY A 230 -10.03 -4.93 -7.38
C GLY A 230 -10.35 -6.43 -7.33
N SER A 231 -9.38 -7.28 -7.66
CA SER A 231 -9.56 -8.75 -7.55
C SER A 231 -9.69 -9.22 -6.10
N ILE A 232 -8.97 -8.59 -5.17
CA ILE A 232 -9.05 -8.89 -3.73
C ILE A 232 -10.42 -8.48 -3.18
N PHE A 233 -10.97 -7.34 -3.63
CA PHE A 233 -12.33 -6.94 -3.27
C PHE A 233 -13.39 -7.92 -3.74
N GLN A 234 -13.28 -8.45 -4.95
CA GLN A 234 -14.21 -9.47 -5.45
C GLN A 234 -14.14 -10.74 -4.60
N GLN A 235 -12.94 -11.18 -4.23
CA GLN A 235 -12.75 -12.33 -3.35
C GLN A 235 -13.33 -12.07 -1.95
N LEU A 236 -13.06 -10.91 -1.35
CA LEU A 236 -13.61 -10.53 -0.05
C LEU A 236 -15.14 -10.43 -0.09
N ALA A 237 -15.71 -9.84 -1.13
CA ALA A 237 -17.16 -9.74 -1.30
C ALA A 237 -17.81 -11.13 -1.39
N HIS A 238 -17.20 -12.06 -2.15
CA HIS A 238 -17.67 -13.44 -2.20
C HIS A 238 -17.58 -14.11 -0.82
N MET A 239 -16.44 -13.97 -0.13
CA MET A 239 -16.23 -14.57 1.18
C MET A 239 -17.17 -14.05 2.27
N VAL A 240 -17.55 -12.77 2.22
CA VAL A 240 -18.51 -12.14 3.14
C VAL A 240 -19.94 -12.58 2.81
N LYS A 241 -20.33 -12.56 1.53
CA LYS A 241 -21.68 -12.97 1.10
C LYS A 241 -21.99 -14.42 1.51
N GLU A 242 -21.04 -15.33 1.28
CA GLU A 242 -21.18 -16.74 1.66
C GLU A 242 -21.35 -16.92 3.19
N GLN A 243 -20.71 -16.06 3.97
CA GLN A 243 -20.82 -16.07 5.43
C GLN A 243 -22.13 -15.45 5.94
N GLU A 244 -22.65 -14.40 5.31
CA GLU A 244 -23.96 -13.84 5.66
C GLU A 244 -25.08 -14.88 5.48
N GLU A 245 -25.05 -15.63 4.38
CA GLU A 245 -26.01 -16.72 4.12
C GLU A 245 -25.95 -17.86 5.16
N THR A 246 -24.76 -18.09 5.75
CA THR A 246 -24.56 -19.12 6.78
C THR A 246 -24.97 -18.63 8.18
N ILE A 247 -24.86 -17.33 8.45
CA ILE A 247 -25.22 -16.73 9.75
C ILE A 247 -26.73 -16.48 9.86
N GLN A 248 -27.42 -16.21 8.74
CA GLN A 248 -28.88 -16.01 8.71
C GLN A 248 -29.70 -17.31 8.78
N ARG A 249 -29.08 -18.47 8.56
CA ARG A 249 -29.71 -19.80 8.64
C ARG A 249 -29.62 -20.39 10.05
#